data_AF-K5WS13-F1
#
_entry.id   AF-K5WS13-F1
#
_cell.length_a   1.000
_cell.length_b   1.000
_cell.length_c   1.000
_cell.angle_alpha   90.00
_cell.angle_beta   90.00
_cell.angle_gamma   90.00
#
_symmetry.space_group_name_H-M   'P 1'
#
loop_
_entity.id
_entity.type
_entity.pdbx_description
1 polymer ?
#
loop_
_entity_poly.entity_id
_entity_poly.type
_entity_poly.pdbx_seq_one_letter_code
_entity_poly.pdbx_strand_id
1 'polypeptide(L)' 'YPRLSRMALDYLSVPATSVDVKRVFSKGRMVLSYLRNRLSPTTTRALLCVNEWSSKGLLPDKEM' A
#
# COMPACT_ATOMS: atom_id res chain seq x y z
N TYR A 1 24.39 18.56 -7.60
CA TYR A 1 24.91 17.19 -7.45
C TYR A 1 23.83 16.14 -7.76
N PRO A 2 23.57 15.82 -9.04
CA PRO A 2 22.44 14.97 -9.44
C PRO A 2 22.52 13.52 -8.91
N ARG A 3 23.73 13.00 -8.67
CA ARG A 3 23.94 11.66 -8.11
C ARG A 3 23.77 11.61 -6.59
N LEU A 4 24.26 12.65 -5.89
CA LEU A 4 24.12 12.76 -4.43
C LEU A 4 22.67 12.96 -4.02
N SER A 5 21.93 13.79 -4.74
CA SER A 5 20.50 14.00 -4.50
C SER A 5 19.69 12.71 -4.69
N ARG A 6 20.08 11.85 -5.66
CA ARG A 6 19.42 10.56 -5.86
C ARG A 6 19.67 9.60 -4.71
N MET A 7 20.93 9.47 -4.26
CA MET A 7 21.26 8.67 -3.08
C MET A 7 20.53 9.16 -1.83
N ALA A 8 20.46 10.48 -1.62
CA ALA A 8 19.74 11.05 -0.48
C ALA A 8 18.24 10.70 -0.52
N LEU A 9 17.60 10.77 -1.70
CA LEU A 9 16.20 10.36 -1.86
C LEU A 9 16.01 8.86 -1.59
N ASP A 10 16.91 8.01 -2.10
CA ASP A 10 16.83 6.57 -1.86
C ASP A 10 16.88 6.26 -0.35
N TYR A 11 17.80 6.88 0.40
CA TYR A 11 17.90 6.68 1.86
C TYR A 11 16.73 7.29 2.64
N LEU A 12 16.28 8.50 2.27
CA LEU A 12 15.23 9.22 3.01
C LEU A 12 13.83 8.70 2.72
N SER A 13 13.63 8.01 1.58
CA SER A 13 12.36 7.39 1.22
C SER A 13 12.08 6.08 1.97
N VAL A 14 13.11 5.47 2.57
CA VAL A 14 12.93 4.26 3.37
C VAL A 14 12.13 4.62 4.63
N PRO A 15 10.96 3.98 4.86
CA PRO A 15 10.21 4.23 6.07
C PRO A 15 11.03 3.81 7.29
N ALA A 16 11.18 4.71 8.26
CA ALA A 16 11.96 4.45 9.48
C ALA A 16 11.37 3.32 10.34
N THR A 17 10.11 2.94 10.11
CA THR A 17 9.42 1.92 10.90
C THR A 17 8.51 1.06 10.03
N SER A 18 8.22 -0.16 10.49
CA SER A 18 7.24 -1.06 9.87
C SER A 18 5.77 -0.70 10.18
N VAL A 19 5.52 0.47 10.78
CA VAL A 19 4.19 0.90 11.24
C VAL A 19 3.23 1.06 10.06
N ASP A 20 3.69 1.60 8.93
CA ASP A 20 2.86 1.78 7.74
C ASP A 20 2.38 0.44 7.17
N VAL A 21 3.29 -0.53 7.06
CA VAL A 21 2.97 -1.89 6.63
C VAL A 21 1.98 -2.54 7.60
N LYS A 22 2.20 -2.42 8.92
CA LYS A 22 1.27 -2.94 9.94
C LYS A 22 -0.10 -2.25 9.89
N ARG A 23 -0.16 -0.96 9.57
CA ARG A 23 -1.42 -0.21 9.39
C ARG A 23 -2.19 -0.74 8.20
N VAL A 24 -1.53 -1.00 7.06
CA VAL A 24 -2.15 -1.62 5.89
C VAL A 24 -2.69 -3.01 6.21
N PHE A 25 -1.92 -3.87 6.90
CA PHE A 25 -2.40 -5.18 7.33
C PHE A 25 -3.56 -5.09 8.34
N SER A 26 -3.50 -4.13 9.27
CA SER A 26 -4.55 -3.91 10.26
C SER A 26 -5.86 -3.50 9.58
N LYS A 27 -5.82 -2.54 8.65
CA LYS A 27 -6.98 -2.15 7.81
C LYS A 27 -7.43 -3.31 6.91
N GLY A 28 -6.46 -4.07 6.41
CA GLY A 28 -6.67 -5.24 5.57
C GLY A 28 -7.29 -6.45 6.26
N ARG A 29 -7.29 -6.51 7.60
CA ARG A 29 -7.97 -7.59 8.34
C ARG A 29 -9.44 -7.72 7.98
N MET A 30 -10.13 -6.62 7.66
CA MET A 30 -11.54 -6.69 7.25
C MET A 30 -11.72 -7.39 5.89
N VAL A 31 -10.75 -7.21 4.96
CA VAL A 31 -10.69 -7.92 3.67
C VAL A 31 -10.31 -9.39 3.87
N LEU A 32 -9.39 -9.67 4.78
CA LEU A 32 -8.79 -10.99 4.97
C LEU A 32 -9.61 -11.91 5.88
N SER A 33 -10.26 -11.40 6.92
CA SER A 33 -10.77 -12.22 8.02
C SER A 33 -12.29 -12.29 8.15
N TYR A 34 -13.07 -11.45 7.46
CA TYR A 34 -14.50 -11.34 7.79
C TYR A 34 -15.48 -11.55 6.63
N LEU A 35 -15.12 -11.23 5.38
CA LEU A 35 -16.06 -11.32 4.25
C LEU A 35 -15.63 -12.28 3.13
N ARG A 36 -14.36 -12.71 3.09
CA ARG A 36 -13.74 -13.30 1.89
C ARG A 36 -12.71 -14.41 2.20
N ASN A 37 -13.11 -15.45 2.93
CA ASN A 37 -12.27 -16.63 3.25
C ASN A 37 -11.85 -17.49 2.03
N ARG A 38 -12.26 -17.13 0.81
CA ARG A 38 -11.97 -17.86 -0.45
C ARG A 38 -11.13 -17.07 -1.45
N LEU A 39 -10.58 -15.92 -1.06
CA LEU A 39 -9.74 -15.14 -1.95
C LEU A 39 -8.31 -15.71 -2.01
N SER A 40 -7.77 -15.76 -3.22
CA SER A 40 -6.35 -16.04 -3.44
C SER A 40 -5.49 -14.95 -2.78
N PRO A 41 -4.28 -15.29 -2.26
CA PRO A 41 -3.31 -14.30 -1.79
C PRO A 41 -3.03 -13.18 -2.81
N THR A 42 -3.06 -13.50 -4.11
CA THR A 42 -2.84 -12.53 -5.19
C THR A 42 -3.96 -11.48 -5.24
N THR A 43 -5.22 -11.93 -5.17
CA THR A 43 -6.40 -11.07 -5.16
C THR A 43 -6.48 -10.23 -3.89
N THR A 44 -6.10 -10.79 -2.73
CA THR A 44 -6.04 -10.04 -1.48
C THR A 44 -5.04 -8.90 -1.55
N ARG A 45 -3.84 -9.16 -2.08
CA ARG A 45 -2.81 -8.13 -2.27
C ARG A 45 -3.31 -7.01 -3.19
N ALA A 46 -3.93 -7.35 -4.32
CA ALA A 46 -4.48 -6.35 -5.24
C ALA A 46 -5.53 -5.46 -4.57
N LEU A 47 -6.44 -6.05 -3.80
CA LEU A 47 -7.46 -5.28 -3.06
C LEU A 47 -6.84 -4.34 -2.02
N LEU A 48 -5.81 -4.77 -1.29
CA LEU A 48 -5.12 -3.91 -0.34
C LEU A 48 -4.45 -2.72 -1.03
N CYS A 49 -3.78 -2.95 -2.16
CA CYS A 49 -3.14 -1.89 -2.95
C CYS A 49 -4.18 -0.89 -3.49
N VAL A 50 -5.27 -1.38 -4.10
CA VAL A 50 -6.33 -0.51 -4.64
C VAL A 50 -6.98 0.32 -3.53
N ASN A 51 -7.24 -0.28 -2.37
CA ASN A 51 -7.81 0.44 -1.23
C ASN A 51 -6.86 1.54 -0.71
N GLU A 52 -5.56 1.25 -0.63
CA GLU A 52 -4.56 2.25 -0.23
C GLU A 52 -4.42 3.37 -1.27
N TRP A 53 -4.38 3.04 -2.56
CA TRP A 53 -4.30 4.02 -3.64
C TRP A 53 -5.54 4.90 -3.73
N SER A 54 -6.73 4.31 -3.55
CA SER A 54 -8.00 5.04 -3.44
C SER A 54 -7.96 6.03 -2.28
N SER A 55 -7.53 5.58 -1.09
CA SER A 55 -7.38 6.44 0.09
C SER A 55 -6.35 7.56 -0.09
N LYS A 56 -5.38 7.40 -1.00
CA LYS A 56 -4.34 8.40 -1.31
C LYS A 56 -4.71 9.29 -2.51
N GLY A 57 -5.87 9.08 -3.15
CA GLY A 57 -6.27 9.82 -4.35
C GLY A 57 -5.36 9.56 -5.56
N LEU A 58 -4.72 8.40 -5.61
CA LEU A 58 -3.78 8.02 -6.67
C LEU A 58 -4.46 7.31 -7.85
N LEU A 59 -5.75 7.01 -7.72
CA LEU A 59 -6.54 6.41 -8.79
C LEU A 59 -7.08 7.51 -9.70
N PRO A 60 -6.96 7.37 -11.03
CA PRO A 60 -7.55 8.32 -11.95
C PRO A 60 -9.09 8.29 -11.84
N ASP A 61 -9.71 9.47 -11.81
CA ASP A 61 -11.18 9.67 -11.68
C ASP A 61 -12.01 9.01 -12.78
N LYS A 62 -11.36 8.45 -13.81
CA LYS A 62 -11.99 7.82 -14.97
C LYS A 62 -12.49 6.39 -14.73
N GLU A 63 -12.16 5.81 -13.57
CA GLU A 63 -12.49 4.43 -13.16
C GLU A 63 -13.45 4.37 -11.94
N MET A 64 -14.06 5.51 -11.58
CA MET A 64 -15.20 5.59 -10.64
C MET A 64 -16.52 5.60 -11.42
#